data_AF-A0A2D4P535-F1
#
_entry.id   AF-A0A2D4P535-F1
#
_cell.length_a   1.000
_cell.length_b   1.000
_cell.length_c   1.000
_cell.angle_alpha   90.00
_cell.angle_beta   90.00
_cell.angle_gamma   90.00
#
_symmetry.space_group_name_H-M   'P 1'
#
loop_
_entity.id
_entity.type
_entity.pdbx_description
1 polymer ?
#
loop_
_entity_poly.entity_id
_entity_poly.type
_entity_poly.pdbx_seq_one_letter_code
_entity_poly.pdbx_strand_id
1 'polypeptide(L)'
;VHGAFIVTLTGNLTSSNGFWSVTAKISDGTAYLEVEFADEILTSLIGFSVPEMKQLRKDPALYPKLKEGLQNCQTELIDLCCLMTIEFNVCQTKGTVIVLQDININDLNHLKRRLYI
;
A
#
# COMPACT_ATOMS: atom_id res chain seq x y z
N VAL A 1 1.85 -8.43 -12.06
CA VAL A 1 0.88 -7.36 -11.77
C VAL A 1 -0.49 -8.00 -11.67
N HIS A 2 -1.18 -7.84 -10.54
CA HIS A 2 -2.50 -8.43 -10.28
C HIS A 2 -3.47 -7.35 -9.82
N GLY A 3 -4.70 -7.36 -10.33
CA GLY A 3 -5.77 -6.52 -9.77
C GLY A 3 -6.17 -7.09 -8.41
N ALA A 4 -6.06 -6.29 -7.37
CA ALA A 4 -6.32 -6.74 -6.00
C ALA A 4 -6.89 -5.60 -5.14
N PHE A 5 -7.49 -5.98 -4.01
CA PHE A 5 -7.98 -5.07 -2.98
C PHE A 5 -7.55 -5.55 -1.59
N ILE A 6 -7.51 -4.63 -0.63
CA ILE A 6 -7.25 -4.96 0.78
C ILE A 6 -8.50 -5.56 1.40
N VAL A 7 -8.38 -6.78 1.93
CA VAL A 7 -9.44 -7.44 2.70
C VAL A 7 -9.47 -6.91 4.12
N THR A 8 -8.30 -6.82 4.75
CA THR A 8 -8.12 -6.24 6.08
C THR A 8 -6.65 -5.92 6.32
N LEU A 9 -6.38 -4.92 7.15
CA LEU A 9 -5.08 -4.77 7.78
C LEU A 9 -4.87 -5.89 8.80
N THR A 10 -3.67 -6.46 8.85
CA THR A 10 -3.29 -7.54 9.78
C THR A 10 -2.27 -7.07 10.81
N GLY A 11 -1.77 -5.84 10.68
CA GLY A 11 -0.87 -5.18 11.61
C GLY A 11 -1.12 -3.67 11.66
N ASN A 12 -0.65 -3.03 12.72
CA ASN A 12 -0.68 -1.57 12.84
C ASN A 12 0.37 -0.95 11.91
N LEU A 13 0.14 0.31 11.50
CA LEU A 13 1.20 1.12 10.90
C LEU A 13 2.32 1.33 11.93
N THR A 14 3.53 0.91 11.60
CA THR A 14 4.73 1.04 12.43
C THR A 14 5.77 1.94 11.77
N SER A 15 6.64 2.55 12.57
CA SER A 15 7.73 3.43 12.10
C SER A 15 9.11 2.91 12.53
N SER A 16 9.26 1.58 12.52
CA SER A 16 10.45 0.89 13.05
C SER A 16 11.64 1.07 12.12
N ASN A 17 12.85 1.15 12.69
CA ASN A 17 14.11 1.32 11.93
C ASN A 17 14.15 2.52 10.96
N GLY A 18 13.25 3.50 11.12
CA GLY A 18 13.19 4.67 10.24
C GLY A 18 12.37 4.48 8.97
N PHE A 19 11.59 3.39 8.89
CA PHE A 19 10.72 3.08 7.75
C PHE A 19 9.29 2.85 8.23
N TRP A 20 8.33 3.20 7.38
CA TRP A 20 6.94 2.82 7.52
C TRP A 20 6.76 1.34 7.14
N SER A 21 5.90 0.65 7.88
CA SER A 21 5.49 -0.71 7.57
C SER A 21 4.08 -0.95 8.06
N VAL A 22 3.29 -1.64 7.24
CA VAL A 22 1.97 -2.16 7.61
C VAL A 22 1.76 -3.49 6.89
N THR A 23 1.18 -4.46 7.59
CA THR A 23 0.81 -5.74 6.99
C THR A 23 -0.69 -5.79 6.72
N ALA A 24 -1.06 -6.46 5.64
CA ALA A 24 -2.45 -6.64 5.24
C ALA A 24 -2.68 -7.98 4.57
N LYS A 25 -3.93 -8.40 4.54
CA LYS A 25 -4.42 -9.47 3.68
C LYS A 25 -5.07 -8.86 2.45
N ILE A 26 -4.61 -9.26 1.27
CA ILE A 26 -5.20 -8.84 -0.01
C ILE A 26 -5.89 -10.01 -0.71
N SER A 27 -6.75 -9.70 -1.67
CA SER A 27 -7.34 -10.68 -2.58
C SER A 27 -7.46 -10.13 -4.00
N ASP A 28 -7.27 -11.01 -4.98
CA ASP A 28 -7.56 -10.76 -6.41
C ASP A 28 -8.90 -11.37 -6.86
N GLY A 29 -9.70 -11.88 -5.90
CA GLY A 29 -10.95 -12.61 -6.15
C GLY A 29 -10.77 -14.12 -6.33
N THR A 30 -9.54 -14.64 -6.41
CA THR A 30 -9.26 -16.08 -6.53
C THR A 30 -8.63 -16.67 -5.27
N ALA A 31 -7.76 -15.91 -4.61
CA ALA A 31 -7.05 -16.34 -3.40
C ALA A 31 -6.82 -15.17 -2.43
N TYR A 32 -6.24 -15.50 -1.28
CA TYR A 32 -5.78 -14.53 -0.29
C TYR A 32 -4.25 -14.57 -0.18
N LEU A 33 -3.64 -13.42 0.03
CA LEU A 33 -2.21 -13.31 0.26
C LEU A 33 -1.93 -12.34 1.41
N GLU A 34 -1.09 -12.76 2.36
CA GLU A 34 -0.51 -11.86 3.36
C GLU A 34 0.62 -11.06 2.72
N VAL A 35 0.55 -9.74 2.86
CA VAL A 35 1.53 -8.82 2.32
C VAL A 35 1.99 -7.78 3.32
N GLU A 36 3.17 -7.24 3.09
CA GLU A 36 3.67 -6.00 3.68
C GLU A 36 3.79 -4.94 2.58
N PHE A 37 3.47 -3.67 2.89
CA PHE A 37 3.67 -2.57 1.95
C PHE A 37 5.06 -1.97 2.12
N ALA A 38 5.74 -1.74 1.00
CA ALA A 38 7.04 -1.07 0.97
C ALA A 38 6.96 0.36 1.56
N ASP A 39 8.05 0.81 2.17
CA ASP A 39 8.15 2.13 2.81
C ASP A 39 7.84 3.28 1.85
N GLU A 40 8.26 3.16 0.59
CA GLU A 40 8.08 4.18 -0.43
C GLU A 40 6.60 4.41 -0.75
N ILE A 41 5.80 3.34 -0.76
CA ILE A 41 4.36 3.42 -0.95
C ILE A 41 3.73 4.17 0.22
N LEU A 42 4.04 3.74 1.44
CA LEU A 42 3.46 4.33 2.65
C LEU A 42 3.90 5.79 2.83
N THR A 43 5.15 6.11 2.55
CA THR A 43 5.67 7.48 2.52
C THR A 43 4.90 8.33 1.51
N SER A 44 4.62 7.79 0.32
CA SER A 44 3.83 8.50 -0.70
C SER A 44 2.39 8.73 -0.25
N LEU A 45 1.73 7.74 0.37
CA LEU A 45 0.35 7.86 0.84
C LEU A 45 0.21 8.80 2.06
N ILE A 46 1.20 8.79 2.95
CA ILE A 46 1.23 9.63 4.16
C ILE A 46 1.66 11.06 3.82
N GLY A 47 2.49 11.24 2.80
CA GLY A 47 3.07 12.53 2.39
C GLY A 47 4.33 12.93 3.16
N PHE A 48 4.89 12.03 3.98
CA PHE A 48 6.18 12.22 4.65
C PHE A 48 6.76 10.88 5.13
N SER A 49 8.08 10.82 5.15
CA SER A 49 8.87 9.70 5.67
C SER A 49 8.88 9.69 7.21
N VAL A 50 9.36 8.60 7.82
CA VAL A 50 9.52 8.50 9.28
C VAL A 50 10.47 9.56 9.85
N PRO A 51 11.65 9.86 9.25
CA PRO A 51 12.49 10.95 9.72
C PRO A 51 11.79 12.32 9.70
N GLU A 52 11.06 12.63 8.63
CA GLU A 52 10.27 13.87 8.51
C GLU A 52 9.16 13.92 9.56
N MET A 53 8.43 12.81 9.77
CA MET A 53 7.44 12.69 10.84
C MET A 53 8.04 13.00 12.21
N LYS A 54 9.24 12.48 12.51
CA LYS A 54 9.95 12.75 13.77
C LYS A 54 10.34 14.22 13.92
N GLN A 55 10.59 14.94 12.82
CA GLN A 55 10.83 16.39 12.85
C GLN A 55 9.52 17.16 13.06
N LEU A 56 8.45 16.82 12.32
CA LEU A 56 7.12 17.43 12.46
C LEU A 56 6.59 17.28 13.89
N ARG A 57 6.82 16.13 14.54
CA ARG A 57 6.44 15.87 15.93
C ARG A 57 7.09 16.78 16.96
N LYS A 58 8.16 17.50 16.62
CA LYS A 58 8.80 18.45 17.56
C LYS A 58 8.03 19.76 17.68
N ASP A 59 7.18 20.07 16.71
CA ASP A 59 6.37 21.29 16.69
C ASP A 59 4.87 20.94 16.84
N PRO A 60 4.26 21.25 17.99
CA PRO A 60 2.83 21.04 18.22
C PRO A 60 1.92 21.70 17.17
N ALA A 61 2.35 22.80 16.55
CA ALA A 61 1.57 23.47 15.51
C ALA A 61 1.42 22.61 14.24
N LEU A 62 2.29 21.62 14.04
CA LEU A 62 2.27 20.72 12.88
C LEU A 62 1.54 19.40 13.15
N TYR A 63 1.02 19.19 14.37
CA TYR A 63 0.27 17.98 14.71
C TYR A 63 -0.99 17.77 13.86
N PRO A 64 -1.76 18.81 13.47
CA PRO A 64 -2.87 18.65 12.54
C PRO A 64 -2.43 18.05 11.20
N LYS A 65 -1.32 18.55 10.63
CA LYS A 65 -0.75 18.04 9.38
C LYS A 65 -0.31 16.57 9.51
N LEU A 66 0.33 16.22 10.63
CA LEU A 66 0.70 14.84 10.93
C LEU A 66 -0.53 13.93 10.96
N LYS A 67 -1.58 14.36 11.65
CA LYS A 67 -2.84 13.61 11.77
C LYS A 67 -3.52 13.46 10.42
N GLU A 68 -3.56 14.52 9.63
CA GLU A 68 -4.14 14.52 8.27
C GLU A 68 -3.43 13.50 7.38
N GLY A 69 -2.10 13.51 7.29
CA GLY A 69 -1.36 12.54 6.47
C GLY A 69 -1.61 11.08 6.88
N LEU A 70 -1.69 10.80 8.19
CA LEU A 70 -2.00 9.46 8.68
C LEU A 70 -3.45 9.04 8.39
N GLN A 71 -4.41 9.96 8.50
CA GLN A 71 -5.82 9.71 8.17
C GLN A 71 -6.03 9.51 6.67
N ASN A 72 -5.31 10.27 5.83
CA ASN A 72 -5.34 10.11 4.38
C ASN A 72 -4.81 8.74 4.00
N CYS A 73 -3.63 8.34 4.50
CA CYS A 73 -3.08 7.01 4.27
C CYS A 73 -4.05 5.90 4.70
N GLN A 74 -4.70 6.03 5.86
CA GLN A 74 -5.70 5.06 6.30
C GLN A 74 -6.88 4.96 5.32
N THR A 75 -7.38 6.09 4.83
CA THR A 75 -8.51 6.13 3.88
C THR A 75 -8.12 5.51 2.55
N GLU A 76 -6.96 5.91 2.00
CA GLU A 76 -6.42 5.37 0.74
C GLU A 76 -6.19 3.85 0.81
N LEU A 77 -5.69 3.32 1.93
CA LEU A 77 -5.55 1.87 2.12
C LEU A 77 -6.89 1.14 2.16
N ILE A 78 -7.94 1.74 2.73
CA ILE A 78 -9.29 1.15 2.77
C ILE A 78 -9.90 1.11 1.37
N ASP A 79 -9.73 2.19 0.62
CA ASP A 79 -10.31 2.34 -0.72
C ASP A 79 -9.44 1.70 -1.82
N LEU A 80 -8.30 1.09 -1.44
CA LEU A 80 -7.32 0.55 -2.37
C LEU A 80 -7.88 -0.62 -3.20
N CYS A 81 -8.11 -0.35 -4.48
CA CYS A 81 -8.50 -1.34 -5.49
C CYS A 81 -7.77 -1.02 -6.79
N CYS A 82 -6.62 -1.66 -7.01
CA CYS A 82 -5.72 -1.30 -8.09
C CYS A 82 -4.85 -2.48 -8.55
N LEU A 83 -3.97 -2.22 -9.49
CA LEU A 83 -2.95 -3.19 -9.92
C LEU A 83 -1.77 -3.14 -8.95
N MET A 84 -1.41 -4.29 -8.40
CA MET A 84 -0.28 -4.44 -7.47
C MET A 84 0.85 -5.24 -8.12
N THR A 85 2.09 -4.77 -7.94
CA THR A 85 3.30 -5.58 -8.17
C THR A 85 3.80 -6.08 -6.83
N ILE A 86 3.96 -7.40 -6.74
CA ILE A 86 4.25 -8.10 -5.49
C ILE A 86 5.53 -8.91 -5.68
N GLU A 87 6.52 -8.67 -4.83
CA GLU A 87 7.67 -9.55 -4.67
C GLU A 87 7.29 -10.65 -3.68
N PHE A 88 7.21 -11.89 -4.15
CA PHE A 88 6.77 -13.00 -3.32
C PHE A 88 7.94 -13.78 -2.75
N ASN A 89 8.02 -13.87 -1.42
CA ASN A 89 9.00 -14.70 -0.74
C ASN A 89 8.41 -16.09 -0.46
N VAL A 90 8.84 -17.07 -1.26
CA VAL A 90 8.36 -18.46 -1.19
C VAL A 90 8.67 -19.10 0.18
N CYS A 91 9.78 -18.74 0.81
CA CYS A 91 10.18 -19.32 2.10
C CYS A 91 9.30 -18.83 3.27
N GLN A 92 8.74 -17.63 3.16
CA GLN A 92 7.93 -17.01 4.22
C GLN A 92 6.44 -17.00 3.91
N THR A 93 6.03 -17.48 2.72
CA THR A 93 4.67 -17.44 2.18
C THR A 93 4.01 -16.06 2.35
N LYS A 94 4.80 -15.01 2.13
CA LYS A 94 4.40 -13.61 2.25
C LYS A 94 4.90 -12.82 1.04
N GLY A 95 4.12 -11.83 0.63
CA GLY A 95 4.52 -10.88 -0.41
C GLY A 95 4.91 -9.52 0.14
N THR A 96 5.70 -8.79 -0.62
CA THR A 96 5.91 -7.35 -0.42
C THR A 96 5.31 -6.61 -1.61
N VAL A 97 4.37 -5.70 -1.36
CA VAL A 97 3.83 -4.82 -2.40
C VAL A 97 4.85 -3.72 -2.65
N ILE A 98 5.38 -3.66 -3.86
CA ILE A 98 6.44 -2.70 -4.25
C ILE A 98 5.94 -1.60 -5.19
N VAL A 99 4.82 -1.83 -5.88
CA VAL A 99 4.24 -0.84 -6.80
C VAL A 99 2.72 -0.93 -6.77
N LEU A 100 2.07 0.23 -6.74
CA LEU A 100 0.63 0.41 -6.97
C LEU A 100 0.43 1.15 -8.29
N GLN A 101 -0.51 0.69 -9.11
CA GLN A 101 -0.85 1.28 -10.39
C GLN A 101 -2.35 1.32 -10.60
N ASP A 102 -2.88 2.45 -11.03
CA ASP A 102 -4.26 2.55 -11.49
C ASP A 102 -4.46 1.78 -12.79
N ILE A 103 -5.63 1.16 -12.90
CA ILE A 103 -6.06 0.49 -14.13
C ILE A 103 -6.25 1.54 -15.22
N ASN A 104 -5.65 1.32 -16.38
CA ASN A 104 -5.73 2.25 -17.51
C ASN A 104 -6.21 1.55 -18.81
N ILE A 105 -6.29 2.31 -19.89
CA ILE A 105 -6.80 1.83 -21.19
C ILE A 105 -5.96 0.70 -21.78
N ASN A 106 -4.66 0.65 -21.49
CA ASN A 106 -3.78 -0.42 -21.97
C ASN A 106 -4.12 -1.74 -21.28
N ASP A 107 -4.44 -1.71 -19.99
CA ASP A 107 -4.88 -2.90 -19.25
C ASP A 107 -6.19 -3.44 -19.80
N LEU A 108 -7.15 -2.56 -20.11
CA LEU A 108 -8.40 -2.94 -20.78
C LEU A 108 -8.12 -3.60 -22.14
N ASN A 109 -7.26 -3.00 -22.96
CA ASN A 109 -6.92 -3.54 -24.28
C ASN A 109 -6.19 -4.88 -24.18
N HIS A 110 -5.32 -5.06 -23.19
CA HIS A 110 -4.66 -6.34 -22.92
C HIS A 110 -5.67 -7.41 -22.51
N LEU A 111 -6.63 -7.07 -21.64
CA LEU A 111 -7.69 -7.99 -21.23
C LEU A 111 -8.58 -8.39 -22.41
N LYS A 112 -9.01 -7.43 -23.24
CA LYS A 112 -9.76 -7.67 -24.47
C LYS A 112 -9.05 -8.64 -25.41
N ARG A 113 -7.77 -8.40 -25.70
CA ARG A 113 -6.92 -9.28 -26.51
C ARG A 113 -6.85 -10.70 -25.95
N ARG A 114 -6.73 -10.86 -24.63
CA ARG A 114 -6.70 -12.19 -23.98
C ARG A 114 -8.02 -12.94 -24.09
N LEU A 115 -9.14 -12.21 -24.10
CA LEU A 115 -10.48 -12.75 -24.18
C LEU A 115 -11.00 -12.85 -25.63
N TYR A 116 -10.20 -12.46 -26.63
CA TYR A 116 -10.58 -12.41 -28.04
C TYR A 116 -11.84 -11.56 -28.30
N ILE A 117 -12.02 -10.47 -27.55
CA ILE A 117 -13.10 -9.47 -27.70
C ILE A 117 -12.56 -8.08 -28.02
#